data_AF-A0A1F7Z4B6-F1
#
_entry.id   AF-A0A1F7Z4B6-F1
#
_cell.length_a   1.000
_cell.length_b   1.000
_cell.length_c   1.000
_cell.angle_alpha   90.00
_cell.angle_beta   90.00
_cell.angle_gamma   90.00
#
_symmetry.space_group_name_H-M   'P 1'
#
loop_
_entity.id
_entity.type
_entity.pdbx_description
1 polymer ?
#
loop_
_entity_poly.entity_id
_entity_poly.type
_entity_poly.pdbx_seq_one_letter_code
_entity_poly.pdbx_strand_id
1 'polypeptide(L)'
;MEIFQDLNITEPFIQKHFIKYPQASISFVFRKLRNRQSLSFFGDYPLISVVVATMREMGIPVKRRMLRKTFNQSKELRGKITLLDQLLSDEIPHKDLAGIPYNTRYSGKTTIASSKGGNAHEI
;
A
#
# COMPACT_ATOMS: atom_id res chain seq x y z
N MET A 1 -25.44 23.25 3.36
CA MET A 1 -25.25 22.04 4.20
C MET A 1 -24.20 21.21 3.49
N GLU A 2 -22.94 21.36 3.87
CA GLU A 2 -21.84 20.61 3.26
C GLU A 2 -21.87 19.18 3.82
N ILE A 3 -22.29 18.22 3.00
CA ILE A 3 -22.18 16.81 3.32
C ILE A 3 -20.71 16.47 3.13
N PHE A 4 -19.92 16.55 4.20
CA PHE A 4 -18.61 15.92 4.26
C PHE A 4 -18.83 14.42 4.13
N GLN A 5 -18.76 13.92 2.91
CA GLN A 5 -18.80 12.50 2.64
C GLN A 5 -17.49 11.91 3.15
N ASP A 6 -17.58 11.03 4.15
CA ASP A 6 -16.44 10.35 4.75
C ASP A 6 -16.14 9.06 3.97
N LEU A 7 -14.87 8.77 3.66
CA LEU A 7 -14.44 7.52 3.05
C LEU A 7 -14.73 6.31 3.97
N ASN A 8 -14.82 6.53 5.28
CA ASN A 8 -15.06 5.47 6.27
C ASN A 8 -16.43 4.79 6.08
N ILE A 9 -17.40 5.45 5.41
CA ILE A 9 -18.69 4.83 5.06
C ILE A 9 -18.53 3.60 4.13
N THR A 10 -17.37 3.47 3.49
CA THR A 10 -17.08 2.37 2.57
C THR A 10 -16.51 1.13 3.26
N GLU A 11 -15.99 1.27 4.49
CA GLU A 11 -15.36 0.16 5.24
C GLU A 11 -16.32 -1.03 5.43
N PRO A 12 -17.58 -0.87 5.88
CA PRO A 12 -18.48 -2.01 6.07
C PRO A 12 -18.72 -2.79 4.78
N PHE A 13 -18.72 -2.10 3.63
CA PHE A 13 -18.84 -2.74 2.32
C PHE A 13 -17.58 -3.53 1.97
N ILE A 14 -16.40 -2.96 2.21
CA ILE A 14 -15.11 -3.60 1.95
C ILE A 14 -14.95 -4.83 2.84
N GLN A 15 -15.21 -4.70 4.14
CA GLN A 15 -15.18 -5.80 5.11
C GLN A 15 -16.11 -6.94 4.68
N LYS A 16 -17.40 -6.64 4.43
CA LYS A 16 -18.38 -7.63 3.97
C LYS A 16 -17.91 -8.35 2.70
N HIS A 17 -17.27 -7.63 1.78
CA HIS A 17 -16.75 -8.23 0.55
C HIS A 17 -15.61 -9.21 0.82
N PHE A 18 -14.61 -8.82 1.61
CA PHE A 18 -13.45 -9.67 1.88
C PHE A 18 -13.72 -10.80 2.88
N ILE A 19 -14.70 -10.65 3.78
CA ILE A 19 -15.20 -11.78 4.59
C ILE A 19 -15.77 -12.87 3.68
N LYS A 20 -16.60 -12.47 2.70
CA LYS A 20 -17.22 -13.42 1.76
C LYS A 20 -16.22 -13.96 0.72
N TYR A 21 -15.27 -13.13 0.32
CA TYR A 21 -14.30 -13.43 -0.73
C TYR A 21 -12.87 -13.03 -0.29
N PRO A 22 -12.19 -13.81 0.58
CA PRO A 22 -10.89 -13.45 1.14
C PRO A 22 -9.78 -13.28 0.10
N GLN A 23 -9.91 -13.98 -1.04
CA GLN A 23 -8.96 -13.94 -2.16
C GLN A 23 -9.36 -12.93 -3.26
N ALA A 24 -10.36 -12.09 -3.01
CA ALA A 24 -10.79 -11.09 -3.98
C ALA A 24 -9.66 -10.12 -4.31
N SER A 25 -9.66 -9.61 -5.54
CA SER A 25 -8.64 -8.64 -5.95
C SER A 25 -8.97 -7.23 -5.45
N ILE A 26 -7.98 -6.52 -4.93
CA ILE A 26 -8.06 -5.09 -4.60
C ILE A 26 -8.61 -4.28 -5.77
N SER A 27 -8.17 -4.60 -6.99
CA SER A 27 -8.59 -3.89 -8.20
C SER A 27 -10.09 -3.98 -8.46
N PHE A 28 -10.73 -5.10 -8.09
CA PHE A 28 -12.19 -5.25 -8.22
C PHE A 28 -12.93 -4.32 -7.25
N VAL A 29 -12.53 -4.32 -5.98
CA VAL A 29 -13.15 -3.47 -4.95
C VAL A 29 -12.93 -1.99 -5.28
N PHE A 30 -11.71 -1.61 -5.66
CA PHE A 30 -11.39 -0.26 -6.15
C PHE A 30 -12.33 0.19 -7.28
N ARG A 31 -12.51 -0.63 -8.34
CA ARG A 31 -13.42 -0.29 -9.44
C ARG A 31 -14.88 -0.18 -8.99
N LYS A 32 -15.31 -1.02 -8.04
CA LYS A 32 -16.65 -0.93 -7.45
C LYS A 32 -16.85 0.37 -6.69
N LEU A 33 -15.84 0.84 -5.94
CA LEU A 33 -15.88 2.12 -5.25
C LEU A 33 -15.84 3.29 -6.24
N ARG A 34 -14.95 3.25 -7.24
CA ARG A 34 -14.79 4.32 -8.24
C ARG A 34 -16.04 4.53 -9.10
N ASN A 35 -16.83 3.47 -9.31
CA ASN A 35 -18.09 3.55 -10.05
C ASN A 35 -19.26 4.09 -9.21
N ARG A 36 -19.09 4.36 -7.90
CA ARG A 36 -20.13 4.98 -7.08
C ARG A 36 -20.10 6.49 -7.30
N GLN A 37 -21.22 7.05 -7.75
CA GLN A 37 -21.34 8.49 -7.98
C GLN A 37 -21.05 9.31 -6.71
N SER A 38 -21.46 8.80 -5.54
CA SER A 38 -21.16 9.44 -4.26
C SER A 38 -19.66 9.64 -4.06
N LEU A 39 -18.82 8.68 -4.44
CA LEU A 39 -17.36 8.72 -4.24
C LEU A 39 -16.58 9.39 -5.39
N SER A 40 -17.28 9.97 -6.37
CA SER A 40 -16.66 10.49 -7.60
C SER A 40 -15.67 11.63 -7.36
N PHE A 41 -15.88 12.40 -6.29
CA PHE A 41 -15.04 13.53 -5.89
C PHE A 41 -13.71 13.11 -5.23
N PHE A 42 -13.60 11.87 -4.76
CA PHE A 42 -12.34 11.34 -4.24
C PHE A 42 -11.41 10.93 -5.38
N GLY A 43 -10.12 11.21 -5.22
CA GLY A 43 -9.06 10.67 -6.08
C GLY A 43 -8.90 9.16 -5.93
N ASP A 44 -8.16 8.55 -6.86
CA ASP A 44 -7.94 7.11 -6.88
C ASP A 44 -7.09 6.64 -5.68
N TYR A 45 -6.14 7.46 -5.21
CA TYR A 45 -5.27 7.09 -4.08
C TYR A 45 -6.05 6.92 -2.77
N PRO A 46 -6.86 7.90 -2.31
CA PRO A 46 -7.71 7.74 -1.13
C PRO A 46 -8.63 6.51 -1.18
N LEU A 47 -9.18 6.20 -2.36
CA LEU A 47 -10.04 5.02 -2.53
C LEU A 47 -9.26 3.72 -2.36
N ILE A 48 -8.04 3.64 -2.87
CA ILE A 48 -7.20 2.45 -2.71
C ILE A 48 -6.68 2.36 -1.27
N SER A 49 -6.30 3.48 -0.65
CA SER A 49 -5.77 3.49 0.72
C SER A 49 -6.79 2.96 1.71
N VAL A 50 -8.07 3.34 1.58
CA VAL A 50 -9.12 2.81 2.45
C VAL A 50 -9.29 1.30 2.27
N VAL A 51 -9.23 0.79 1.03
CA VAL A 51 -9.29 -0.67 0.77
C VAL A 51 -8.13 -1.40 1.42
N VAL A 52 -6.92 -0.84 1.31
CA VAL A 52 -5.71 -1.44 1.89
C VAL A 52 -5.73 -1.40 3.41
N ALA A 53 -6.13 -0.27 4.00
CA ALA A 53 -6.29 -0.10 5.44
C ALA A 53 -7.28 -1.11 6.01
N THR A 54 -8.48 -1.21 5.42
CA THR A 54 -9.49 -2.19 5.86
C THR A 54 -8.99 -3.63 5.71
N MET A 55 -8.29 -3.98 4.63
CA MET A 55 -7.71 -5.31 4.48
C MET A 55 -6.69 -5.62 5.58
N ARG A 56 -5.84 -4.66 5.94
CA ARG A 56 -4.85 -4.82 7.01
C ARG A 56 -5.49 -4.99 8.38
N GLU A 57 -6.51 -4.20 8.69
CA GLU A 57 -7.30 -4.33 9.93
C GLU A 57 -7.94 -5.71 10.05
N MET A 58 -8.35 -6.30 8.93
CA MET A 58 -8.87 -7.66 8.84
C MET A 58 -7.78 -8.75 8.87
N GLY A 59 -6.50 -8.39 8.96
CA GLY A 59 -5.37 -9.32 8.91
C GLY A 59 -5.12 -9.94 7.52
N ILE A 60 -5.65 -9.35 6.45
CA ILE A 60 -5.47 -9.84 5.08
C ILE A 60 -4.17 -9.26 4.51
N PRO A 61 -3.19 -10.11 4.12
CA PRO A 61 -1.91 -9.63 3.65
C PRO A 61 -2.02 -8.94 2.28
N VAL A 62 -1.51 -7.70 2.20
CA VAL A 62 -1.49 -6.91 0.96
C VAL A 62 -0.14 -7.05 0.26
N LYS A 63 -0.12 -7.74 -0.88
CA LYS A 63 1.11 -7.95 -1.65
C LYS A 63 1.37 -6.81 -2.63
N ARG A 64 2.64 -6.39 -2.78
CA ARG A 64 3.11 -5.42 -3.78
C ARG A 64 2.54 -5.64 -5.18
N ARG A 65 2.53 -6.91 -5.64
CA ARG A 65 2.01 -7.29 -6.97
C ARG A 65 0.53 -6.95 -7.15
N MET A 66 -0.28 -7.08 -6.09
CA MET A 66 -1.71 -6.76 -6.11
C MET A 66 -1.92 -5.26 -6.24
N LEU A 67 -1.19 -4.46 -5.45
CA LEU A 67 -1.23 -3.00 -5.53
C LEU A 67 -0.75 -2.49 -6.88
N ARG A 68 0.36 -3.02 -7.40
CA ARG A 68 0.88 -2.63 -8.73
C ARG A 68 -0.14 -2.85 -9.83
N LYS A 69 -0.87 -3.97 -9.78
CA LYS A 69 -1.96 -4.25 -10.74
C LYS A 69 -3.07 -3.21 -10.64
N THR A 70 -3.48 -2.84 -9.42
CA THR A 70 -4.51 -1.80 -9.20
C THR A 70 -4.03 -0.42 -9.66
N PHE A 71 -2.80 -0.02 -9.31
CA PHE A 71 -2.19 1.25 -9.71
C PHE A 71 -2.15 1.41 -11.23
N ASN A 72 -1.79 0.36 -11.95
CA ASN A 72 -1.73 0.41 -13.42
C ASN A 72 -3.10 0.59 -14.08
N GLN A 73 -4.20 0.25 -13.39
CA GLN A 73 -5.57 0.44 -13.86
C GLN A 73 -6.09 1.87 -13.59
N SER A 74 -5.51 2.57 -12.62
CA SER A 74 -5.77 3.97 -12.36
C SER A 74 -4.95 4.84 -13.33
N LYS A 75 -5.61 5.79 -14.01
CA LYS A 75 -4.89 6.80 -14.81
C LYS A 75 -4.10 7.76 -13.91
N GLU A 76 -4.62 8.03 -12.72
CA GLU A 76 -4.01 8.93 -11.74
C GLU A 76 -2.75 8.34 -11.11
N LEU A 77 -2.68 7.02 -10.91
CA LEU A 77 -1.65 6.36 -10.12
C LEU A 77 -0.66 5.53 -10.95
N ARG A 78 -0.93 5.33 -12.24
CA ARG A 78 -0.02 4.62 -13.13
C ARG A 78 1.37 5.28 -13.11
N GLY A 79 2.40 4.47 -12.82
CA GLY A 79 3.79 4.94 -12.74
C GLY A 79 4.18 5.60 -11.42
N LYS A 80 3.25 5.84 -10.49
CA LYS A 80 3.54 6.43 -9.17
C LYS A 80 4.05 5.38 -8.18
N ILE A 81 5.27 4.90 -8.39
CA ILE A 81 5.89 3.83 -7.58
C ILE A 81 6.07 4.27 -6.12
N THR A 82 6.40 5.53 -5.87
CA THR A 82 6.58 6.07 -4.52
C THR A 82 5.31 5.97 -3.67
N LEU A 83 4.14 6.30 -4.25
CA LEU A 83 2.84 6.16 -3.57
C LEU A 83 2.49 4.69 -3.30
N LEU A 84 2.87 3.79 -4.20
CA LEU A 84 2.70 2.35 -3.99
C LEU A 84 3.58 1.85 -2.84
N ASP A 85 4.82 2.35 -2.76
CA ASP A 85 5.74 2.02 -1.67
C ASP A 85 5.23 2.55 -0.34
N GLN A 86 4.73 3.78 -0.28
CA GLN A 86 4.08 4.35 0.90
C GLN A 86 2.94 3.46 1.40
N LEU A 87 2.02 3.07 0.51
CA LEU A 87 0.94 2.15 0.86
C LEU A 87 1.43 0.84 1.44
N LEU A 88 2.58 0.30 1.01
CA LEU A 88 3.16 -0.92 1.56
C LEU A 88 3.89 -0.67 2.89
N SER A 89 4.57 0.46 3.02
CA SER A 89 5.35 0.85 4.19
C SER A 89 4.50 1.28 5.38
N ASP A 90 3.24 1.68 5.18
CA ASP A 90 2.25 1.92 6.24
C ASP A 90 1.84 0.63 7.01
N GLU A 91 2.75 -0.35 7.10
CA GLU A 91 2.64 -1.59 7.86
C GLU A 91 2.80 -1.41 9.38
N ILE A 92 2.82 -0.18 9.91
CA ILE A 92 2.94 0.04 11.36
C ILE A 92 1.63 0.59 11.92
N PRO A 93 0.82 -0.21 12.62
CA PRO A 93 -0.14 0.31 13.57
C PRO A 93 0.60 0.63 14.87
N HIS A 94 0.60 1.88 15.30
CA HIS A 94 0.70 2.17 16.73
C HIS A 94 -0.41 3.13 17.14
N LYS A 95 -1.54 2.54 17.51
CA LYS A 95 -2.21 2.99 18.73
C LYS A 95 -1.31 2.58 19.90
N ASP A 96 -0.91 3.58 20.67
CA ASP A 96 -0.18 3.53 21.94
C ASP A 96 1.25 2.96 21.90
N LEU A 97 2.25 3.85 21.90
CA LEU A 97 3.45 3.80 22.76
C LEU A 97 4.33 5.02 22.48
N ALA A 98 4.53 5.81 23.52
CA ALA A 98 5.53 6.87 23.58
C ALA A 98 6.94 6.31 23.27
N GLY A 99 7.66 6.97 22.38
CA GLY A 99 9.13 7.08 22.49
C GLY A 99 10.01 5.99 21.88
N ILE A 100 9.84 5.58 20.62
CA ILE A 100 10.92 4.86 19.89
C ILE A 100 11.18 5.50 18.52
N PRO A 101 12.44 5.93 18.22
CA PRO A 101 12.77 6.50 16.92
C PRO A 101 12.86 5.40 15.85
N TYR A 102 12.24 5.66 14.69
CA TYR A 102 12.30 4.79 13.53
C TYR A 102 13.71 4.80 12.91
N ASN A 103 14.30 3.61 12.75
CA ASN A 103 15.60 3.43 12.12
C ASN A 103 15.46 3.49 10.59
N THR A 104 15.87 4.60 9.99
CA THR A 104 16.04 4.73 8.54
C THR A 104 17.23 3.89 8.07
N ARG A 105 16.97 2.65 7.64
CA ARG A 105 17.94 1.88 6.83
C ARG A 105 17.56 1.89 5.36
N TYR A 106 17.69 3.06 4.74
CA TYR A 106 18.05 3.17 3.32
C TYR A 106 19.53 3.55 3.28
N SER A 107 20.41 2.55 3.37
CA SER A 107 21.83 2.75 3.07
C SER A 107 21.97 2.78 1.55
N GLY A 108 22.32 3.96 1.04
CA GLY A 108 22.58 4.19 -0.38
C GLY A 108 23.65 3.25 -0.91
N LYS A 109 23.49 2.86 -2.17
CA LYS A 109 24.56 2.23 -2.94
C LYS A 109 25.74 3.19 -3.01
N THR A 110 26.79 2.94 -2.23
CA THR A 110 28.14 3.41 -2.54
C THR A 110 28.89 2.29 -3.20
N THR A 111 28.97 2.38 -4.53
CA THR A 111 29.95 1.68 -5.34
C THR A 111 31.34 2.10 -4.87
N ILE A 112 32.13 1.17 -4.33
CA ILE A 112 33.58 1.35 -4.20
C ILE A 112 34.22 0.30 -5.10
N ALA A 113 34.72 0.77 -6.23
CA ALA A 113 35.63 0.03 -7.07
C ALA A 113 37.01 -0.06 -6.41
N SER A 114 37.81 -1.00 -6.91
CA SER A 114 39.28 -1.15 -6.75
C SER A 114 39.70 -2.11 -5.62
N SER A 115 40.71 -2.97 -5.74
CA SER A 115 41.51 -3.59 -6.81
C SER A 115 42.46 -4.58 -6.12
N LYS A 116 42.83 -5.66 -6.82
CA LYS A 116 44.11 -6.41 -6.75
C LYS A 116 44.54 -7.18 -5.47
N GLY A 117 44.95 -8.43 -5.74
CA GLY A 117 46.00 -9.19 -5.03
C GLY A 117 45.43 -10.14 -3.98
N GLY A 118 45.62 -11.46 -4.00
CA GLY A 118 46.70 -12.26 -4.56
C GLY A 118 47.25 -13.17 -3.47
N ASN A 119 46.96 -14.46 -3.60
CA ASN A 119 47.66 -15.63 -3.05
C ASN A 119 47.68 -15.89 -1.53
N ALA A 120 47.17 -17.05 -1.12
CA ALA A 120 48.00 -18.17 -0.63
C ALA A 120 47.10 -19.34 -0.23
N HIS A 121 47.04 -20.34 -1.12
CA HIS A 121 46.88 -21.73 -0.71
C HIS A 121 48.19 -22.13 -0.02
N GLU A 122 48.14 -22.78 1.14
CA GLU A 122 49.01 -23.92 1.45
C GLU A 122 48.63 -24.61 2.77
N ILE A 123 48.36 -25.91 2.62
CA ILE A 123 48.42 -27.06 3.56
C ILE A 123 47.67 -27.02 4.90
#